data_AF-M0DJR7-F1
#
_entry.id   AF-M0DJR7-F1
#
_cell.length_a   1.000
_cell.length_b   1.000
_cell.length_c   1.000
_cell.angle_alpha   90.00
_cell.angle_beta   90.00
_cell.angle_gamma   90.00
#
_symmetry.space_group_name_H-M   'P 1'
#
loop_
_entity.id
_entity.type
_entity.pdbx_description
1 polymer ?
#
loop_
_entity_poly.entity_id
_entity_poly.type
_entity_poly.pdbx_seq_one_letter_code
_entity_poly.pdbx_strand_id
1 'polypeptide(L)'
;MLSMPSVAQIPTYQFPPGVTVARDELLLLAALLVLWATLGRWVYKDAKDRGSEWAWQWGFGTPLAVIAGLDVMLLVVVIYLLLRNSD
;
A
#
# COMPACT_ATOMS: atom_id res chain seq x y z
N MET A 1 7.41 19.91 43.21
CA MET A 1 7.74 19.80 41.77
C MET A 1 6.68 18.93 41.13
N LEU A 2 5.78 19.52 40.33
CA LEU A 2 4.78 18.77 39.57
C LEU A 2 5.48 18.23 38.32
N SER A 3 5.71 16.92 38.26
CA SER A 3 6.17 16.25 37.05
C SER A 3 5.15 16.51 35.94
N MET A 4 5.51 17.30 34.94
CA MET A 4 4.62 17.50 33.79
C MET A 4 4.41 16.15 33.11
N PRO A 5 3.16 15.75 32.78
CA PRO A 5 2.95 14.57 31.98
C PRO A 5 3.69 14.75 30.66
N SER A 6 4.57 13.80 30.35
CA SER A 6 5.33 13.76 29.11
C SER A 6 4.38 13.93 27.92
N VAL A 7 4.60 14.98 27.14
CA VAL A 7 3.85 15.28 25.92
C VAL A 7 4.10 14.12 24.93
N ALA A 8 3.05 13.35 24.64
CA ALA A 8 2.98 12.23 23.69
C ALA A 8 3.60 10.89 24.15
N GLN A 9 2.88 10.15 25.00
CA GLN A 9 2.97 8.68 24.95
C GLN A 9 2.35 8.22 23.62
N ILE A 10 3.18 7.93 22.62
CA ILE A 10 2.71 7.31 21.37
C ILE A 10 2.16 5.92 21.73
N PRO A 11 0.90 5.59 21.40
CA PRO A 11 0.37 4.26 21.69
C PRO A 11 1.20 3.20 20.96
N THR A 12 1.72 2.21 21.68
CA THR A 12 2.54 1.14 21.13
C THR A 12 1.90 -0.23 21.39
N TYR A 13 2.12 -1.17 20.47
CA TYR A 13 1.80 -2.59 20.65
C TYR A 13 3.09 -3.38 20.82
N GLN A 14 3.08 -4.32 21.77
CA GLN A 14 4.20 -5.21 22.04
C GLN A 14 3.84 -6.64 21.61
N PHE A 15 4.56 -7.16 20.64
CA PHE A 15 4.42 -8.54 20.16
C PHE A 15 5.55 -9.41 20.74
N PRO A 16 5.28 -10.67 21.14
CA PRO A 16 6.33 -11.62 21.49
C PRO A 16 7.26 -11.85 20.28
N PRO A 17 8.59 -11.93 20.44
CA PRO A 17 9.40 -12.02 21.66
C PRO A 17 10.00 -10.67 22.11
N GLY A 18 9.29 -9.54 21.93
CA GLY A 18 9.75 -8.21 22.34
C GLY A 18 9.74 -7.15 21.24
N VAL A 19 9.02 -7.38 20.14
CA VAL A 19 8.88 -6.42 19.04
C VAL A 19 7.89 -5.34 19.47
N THR A 20 8.32 -4.08 19.48
CA THR A 20 7.47 -2.93 19.79
C THR A 20 7.19 -2.16 18.51
N VAL A 21 5.92 -1.93 18.19
CA VAL A 21 5.49 -1.20 16.98
C VAL A 21 4.59 -0.06 17.40
N ALA A 22 4.78 1.13 16.82
CA ALA A 22 3.85 2.22 17.04
C ALA A 22 2.48 1.87 16.44
N ARG A 23 1.40 2.16 17.17
CA ARG A 23 0.03 1.90 16.70
C ARG A 23 -0.23 2.53 15.34
N ASP A 24 0.26 3.75 15.13
CA ASP A 24 0.05 4.50 13.89
C ASP A 24 0.80 3.86 12.72
N GLU A 25 2.03 3.37 12.93
CA GLU A 25 2.78 2.63 11.91
C GLU A 25 2.09 1.32 11.54
N LEU A 26 1.53 0.61 12.52
CA LEU A 26 0.79 -0.62 12.28
C LEU A 26 -0.50 -0.36 11.49
N LEU A 27 -1.22 0.72 11.82
CA LEU A 27 -2.41 1.14 11.08
C LEU A 27 -2.05 1.58 9.66
N LEU A 28 -0.95 2.30 9.47
CA LEU A 28 -0.47 2.68 8.16
C LEU A 28 -0.10 1.46 7.32
N LEU A 29 0.62 0.49 7.90
CA LEU A 29 0.94 -0.77 7.23
C LEU A 29 -0.33 -1.53 6.84
N ALA A 30 -1.30 -1.64 7.74
CA ALA A 30 -2.58 -2.28 7.45
C ALA A 30 -3.33 -1.56 6.32
N ALA A 31 -3.35 -0.22 6.32
CA ALA A 31 -3.96 0.58 5.26
C ALA A 31 -3.25 0.36 3.92
N LEU A 32 -1.91 0.30 3.90
CA LEU A 32 -1.13 0.01 2.70
C LEU A 32 -1.38 -1.40 2.16
N LEU A 33 -1.51 -2.41 3.04
CA LEU A 33 -1.86 -3.77 2.63
C LEU A 33 -3.26 -3.85 2.05
N VAL A 34 -4.23 -3.15 2.62
CA VAL A 34 -5.60 -3.06 2.09
C VAL A 34 -5.59 -2.35 0.73
N LEU A 35 -4.87 -1.23 0.62
CA LEU A 35 -4.71 -0.51 -0.65
C LEU A 35 -4.08 -1.42 -1.71
N TRP A 36 -3.02 -2.15 -1.36
CA TRP A 36 -2.38 -3.11 -2.25
C TRP A 36 -3.35 -4.19 -2.71
N ALA A 37 -4.02 -4.87 -1.78
CA ALA A 37 -4.95 -5.94 -2.12
C ALA A 37 -6.11 -5.46 -3.00
N THR A 38 -6.66 -4.28 -2.70
CA THR A 38 -7.81 -3.72 -3.45
C THR A 38 -7.41 -3.21 -4.82
N LEU A 39 -6.38 -2.36 -4.91
CA LEU A 39 -5.89 -1.81 -6.17
C LEU A 39 -5.35 -2.94 -7.06
N GLY A 40 -4.51 -3.82 -6.51
CA GLY A 40 -3.93 -4.93 -7.25
C GLY A 40 -4.98 -5.90 -7.77
N ARG A 41 -6.00 -6.22 -6.96
CA ARG A 41 -7.14 -7.05 -7.41
C ARG A 41 -7.91 -6.39 -8.54
N TRP A 42 -8.17 -5.09 -8.45
CA TRP A 42 -8.88 -4.35 -9.48
C TRP A 42 -8.08 -4.32 -10.79
N VAL A 43 -6.80 -3.92 -10.74
CA VAL A 43 -5.90 -3.88 -11.91
C VAL A 43 -5.77 -5.27 -12.54
N TYR A 44 -5.53 -6.30 -11.74
CA TYR A 44 -5.42 -7.67 -12.23
C TYR A 44 -6.68 -8.12 -12.96
N LYS A 45 -7.85 -7.91 -12.34
CA LYS A 45 -9.14 -8.32 -12.91
C LYS A 45 -9.41 -7.57 -14.21
N ASP A 46 -9.23 -6.26 -14.21
CA ASP A 46 -9.45 -5.40 -15.37
C ASP A 46 -8.52 -5.79 -16.54
N ALA A 47 -7.23 -6.02 -16.27
CA ALA A 47 -6.28 -6.46 -17.29
C ALA A 47 -6.59 -7.87 -17.82
N LYS A 48 -7.00 -8.79 -16.93
CA LYS A 48 -7.35 -10.16 -17.29
C LYS A 48 -8.65 -10.24 -18.09
N ASP A 49 -9.65 -9.43 -17.75
CA ASP A 49 -10.92 -9.33 -18.48
C ASP A 49 -10.69 -8.80 -19.92
N ARG A 50 -9.60 -8.03 -20.15
CA ARG A 50 -9.15 -7.60 -21.48
C ARG A 50 -8.20 -8.56 -22.19
N GLY A 51 -7.85 -9.69 -21.59
CA GLY A 51 -6.91 -10.65 -22.19
C GLY A 51 -5.44 -10.22 -22.19
N SER A 52 -5.05 -9.24 -21.36
CA SER A 52 -3.65 -8.80 -21.27
C SER A 52 -2.77 -9.91 -20.68
N GLU A 53 -1.71 -10.30 -21.41
CA GLU A 53 -0.70 -11.26 -20.92
C GLU A 53 0.05 -10.73 -19.68
N TRP A 54 0.07 -9.41 -19.51
CA TRP A 54 0.75 -8.71 -18.43
C TRP A 54 -0.13 -8.50 -17.20
N ALA A 55 -1.34 -9.08 -17.16
CA ALA A 55 -2.30 -8.86 -16.07
C ALA A 55 -1.72 -9.11 -14.67
N TRP A 56 -0.86 -10.12 -14.52
CA TRP A 56 -0.21 -10.40 -13.24
C TRP A 56 0.83 -9.33 -12.86
N GLN A 57 1.58 -8.80 -13.83
CA GLN A 57 2.56 -7.73 -13.59
C GLN A 57 1.87 -6.42 -13.26
N TRP A 58 0.78 -6.10 -13.94
CA TRP A 58 -0.03 -4.93 -13.60
C TRP A 58 -0.67 -5.08 -12.21
N GLY A 59 -1.23 -6.25 -11.91
CA GLY A 59 -1.87 -6.53 -10.62
C GLY A 59 -0.92 -6.44 -9.42
N PHE A 60 0.30 -6.99 -9.55
CA PHE A 60 1.28 -6.98 -8.45
C PHE A 60 2.24 -5.79 -8.49
N GLY A 61 2.71 -5.41 -9.67
CA GLY A 61 3.70 -4.36 -9.86
C GLY A 61 3.16 -2.97 -9.57
N THR A 62 1.90 -2.68 -9.95
CA THR A 62 1.32 -1.35 -9.72
C THR A 62 1.30 -0.97 -8.23
N PRO A 63 0.81 -1.80 -7.31
CA PRO A 63 0.85 -1.43 -5.89
C PRO A 63 2.24 -1.49 -5.26
N LEU A 64 3.15 -2.34 -5.76
CA LEU A 64 4.54 -2.39 -5.28
C LEU A 64 5.29 -1.07 -5.50
N ALA A 65 4.87 -0.26 -6.47
CA ALA A 65 5.44 1.06 -6.73
C ALA A 65 5.33 2.02 -5.53
N VAL A 66 4.46 1.75 -4.54
CA VAL A 66 4.37 2.55 -3.31
C VAL A 66 5.68 2.60 -2.52
N ILE A 67 6.54 1.57 -2.68
CA ILE A 67 7.88 1.53 -2.07
C ILE A 67 8.76 2.69 -2.58
N ALA A 68 8.58 3.08 -3.84
CA ALA A 68 9.29 4.22 -4.44
C ALA A 68 8.62 5.57 -4.13
N GLY A 69 7.38 5.57 -3.65
CA GLY A 69 6.58 6.75 -3.37
C GLY A 69 5.13 6.59 -3.81
N LEU A 70 4.20 7.26 -3.11
CA LEU A 70 2.79 7.24 -3.46
C LEU A 70 2.54 7.92 -4.82
N ASP A 71 3.29 8.98 -5.12
CA ASP A 71 3.32 9.67 -6.41
C ASP A 71 3.78 8.75 -7.56
N VAL A 72 4.82 7.94 -7.33
CA VAL A 72 5.29 6.95 -8.30
C VAL A 72 4.22 5.88 -8.54
N MET A 73 3.57 5.38 -7.48
CA MET A 73 2.45 4.45 -7.61
C MET A 73 1.30 5.03 -8.43
N LEU A 74 0.93 6.28 -8.18
CA LEU A 74 -0.10 6.97 -8.95
C LEU A 74 0.30 7.15 -10.41
N LEU A 75 1.58 7.45 -10.69
CA LEU A 75 2.10 7.51 -12.05
C LEU A 75 1.96 6.16 -12.77
N VAL A 76 2.29 5.03 -12.10
CA VAL A 76 2.10 3.70 -12.68
C VAL A 76 0.62 3.38 -12.94
N VAL A 77 -0.28 3.79 -12.04
CA VAL A 77 -1.74 3.69 -12.27
C VAL A 77 -2.16 4.50 -13.49
N VAL A 78 -1.66 5.72 -13.66
CA VAL A 78 -1.95 6.56 -14.83
C VAL A 78 -1.42 5.90 -16.11
N ILE A 79 -0.19 5.40 -16.10
CA ILE A 79 0.40 4.67 -17.24
C ILE A 79 -0.47 3.46 -17.59
N TYR A 80 -0.85 2.67 -16.58
CA TYR A 80 -1.76 1.53 -16.78
C TYR A 80 -3.05 1.97 -17.47
N LEU A 81 -3.70 3.03 -16.96
CA LEU A 81 -4.97 3.53 -17.51
C LEU A 81 -4.85 4.04 -18.95
N LEU A 82 -3.71 4.65 -19.31
CA LEU A 82 -3.44 5.13 -20.67
C LEU A 82 -3.21 3.97 -21.63
N LEU A 83 -2.46 2.95 -21.21
CA LEU A 83 -2.16 1.78 -22.04
C LEU A 83 -3.36 0.84 -22.17
N ARG A 84 -4.27 0.85 -21.20
CA ARG A 84 -5.43 -0.06 -21.11
C ARG A 84 -6.34 -0.05 -22.35
N ASN A 85 -6.36 1.05 -23.09
CA ASN A 85 -7.20 1.26 -24.28
C ASN A 85 -6.39 1.19 -25.60
N SER A 86 -5.09 0.91 -25.50
CA SER A 86 -4.16 0.91 -26.65
C SER A 86 -3.85 -0.50 -27.16
N ASP A 87 -4.36 -1.54 -26.50
CA ASP A 87 -4.37 -2.94 -26.95
C ASP A 87 -5.66 -3.24 -27.74
#